data_AF-A0AAD2WUL0-F1
#
_entry.id   AF-A0AAD2WUL0-F1
#
_cell.length_a   1.000
_cell.length_b   1.000
_cell.length_c   1.000
_cell.angle_alpha   90.00
_cell.angle_beta   90.00
_cell.angle_gamma   90.00
#
_symmetry.space_group_name_H-M   'P 1'
#
loop_
_entity.id
_entity.type
_entity.pdbx_description
1 polymer ?
#
loop_
_entity_poly.entity_id
_entity_poly.type
_entity_poly.pdbx_seq_one_letter_code
_entity_poly.pdbx_strand_id
1 'polypeptide(L)' 'MKRKDEILYTGRLLLFGVIPLWKIKHTKREWERLITLEHKRNRLIEVVFIDDKEEEHYG' A
#
# COMPACT_ATOMS: atom_id res chain seq x y z
N MET A 1 2.55 12.63 -22.69
CA MET A 1 1.51 12.12 -21.78
C MET A 1 2.14 10.99 -20.97
N LYS A 2 2.58 11.25 -19.72
CA LYS A 2 3.19 10.21 -18.88
C LYS A 2 2.18 9.09 -18.71
N ARG A 3 2.55 7.85 -19.01
CA ARG A 3 1.65 6.70 -18.88
C ARG A 3 1.24 6.62 -17.42
N LYS A 4 -0.07 6.69 -17.13
CA LYS A 4 -0.61 6.66 -15.76
C LYS A 4 -0.17 5.40 -14.98
N ASP A 5 0.27 4.37 -15.69
CA ASP A 5 0.81 3.13 -15.14
C ASP A 5 2.21 3.26 -14.53
N GLU A 6 2.92 4.39 -14.71
CA GLU A 6 4.25 4.61 -14.11
C GLU A 6 4.17 5.33 -12.76
N ILE A 7 2.99 5.79 -12.34
CA ILE A 7 2.82 6.46 -11.03
C ILE A 7 2.86 5.41 -9.93
N LEU A 8 3.86 5.52 -9.06
CA LEU A 8 4.00 4.71 -7.87
C LEU A 8 3.29 5.37 -6.70
N TYR A 9 2.51 4.57 -5.98
CA TYR A 9 1.84 4.95 -4.74
C TYR A 9 2.50 4.21 -3.60
N THR A 10 2.82 4.96 -2.55
CA THR A 10 3.39 4.42 -1.33
C THR A 10 2.26 3.96 -0.41
N GLY A 11 2.36 2.74 0.10
CA GLY A 11 1.41 2.22 1.08
C GLY A 11 2.12 1.41 2.16
N ARG A 12 1.50 1.33 3.33
CA ARG A 12 1.94 0.51 4.46
C ARG A 12 0.93 -0.60 4.67
N LEU A 13 1.44 -1.82 4.79
CA LEU A 13 0.64 -2.97 5.19
C LEU A 13 0.53 -3.03 6.71
N LEU A 14 -0.67 -3.22 7.22
CA LEU A 14 -0.98 -3.45 8.63
C LEU A 14 -1.57 -4.85 8.79
N LEU A 15 -1.14 -5.60 9.80
CA LEU A 15 -1.78 -6.84 10.21
C LEU A 15 -2.75 -6.54 11.37
N PHE A 16 -3.97 -7.04 11.27
CA PHE A 16 -5.07 -6.78 12.22
C PHE A 16 -5.39 -5.28 12.41
N GLY A 17 -5.06 -4.44 11.41
CA GLY A 17 -5.22 -2.98 11.50
C GLY A 17 -4.30 -2.28 12.51
N VAL A 18 -3.41 -3.01 13.20
CA VAL A 18 -2.59 -2.46 14.30
C VAL A 18 -1.10 -2.72 14.18
N ILE A 19 -0.66 -3.86 13.62
CA ILE A 19 0.76 -4.20 13.53
C ILE A 19 1.32 -3.74 12.18
N PRO A 20 2.20 -2.73 12.12
CA PRO A 20 2.85 -2.34 10.88
C PRO A 20 3.77 -3.46 10.38
N LEU A 21 3.63 -3.80 9.11
CA LEU A 21 4.50 -4.76 8.43
C LEU A 21 5.57 -4.03 7.62
N TRP A 22 5.26 -3.71 6.37
CA TRP A 22 6.23 -3.15 5.42
C TRP A 22 5.64 -1.94 4.72
N LYS A 23 6.49 -0.94 4.44
CA LYS A 23 6.21 0.16 3.52
C LYS A 23 6.60 -0.30 2.12
N ILE A 24 5.67 -0.24 1.18
CA ILE A 24 5.83 -0.74 -0.18
C ILE A 24 5.42 0.35 -1.18
N LYS A 25 6.09 0.42 -2.32
CA LYS A 25 5.72 1.31 -3.43
C LYS A 25 5.30 0.47 -4.62
N HIS A 26 4.08 0.67 -5.09
CA HIS A 26 3.51 -0.07 -6.21
C HIS A 26 2.71 0.85 -7.13
N THR A 27 2.55 0.42 -8.37
CA THR A 27 1.60 1.06 -9.28
C THR A 27 0.17 0.80 -8.80
N LYS A 28 -0.79 1.63 -9.25
CA LYS A 28 -2.21 1.44 -8.92
C LYS A 28 -2.70 0.01 -9.25
N ARG A 29 -2.30 -0.51 -10.42
CA ARG A 29 -2.71 -1.85 -10.90
C ARG A 29 -2.15 -2.97 -10.02
N GLU A 30 -0.93 -2.82 -9.52
CA GLU A 30 -0.32 -3.79 -8.61
C GLU A 30 -1.01 -3.76 -7.24
N TRP A 31 -1.35 -2.58 -6.72
CA TRP A 31 -2.14 -2.45 -5.49
C TRP A 31 -3.50 -3.14 -5.59
N GLU A 32 -4.25 -2.91 -6.69
CA GLU A 32 -5.54 -3.56 -6.93
C GLU A 32 -5.41 -5.09 -6.95
N ARG A 33 -4.33 -5.63 -7.56
CA ARG A 33 -4.05 -7.07 -7.56
C ARG A 33 -3.73 -7.60 -6.16
N LEU A 34 -2.90 -6.90 -5.40
CA LEU A 34 -2.54 -7.29 -4.03
C LEU A 34 -3.76 -7.33 -3.12
N ILE A 35 -4.57 -6.28 -3.11
CA ILE A 35 -5.80 -6.20 -2.30
C ILE A 35 -6.75 -7.35 -2.68
N THR A 36 -6.91 -7.61 -3.99
CA THR A 36 -7.77 -8.70 -4.47
C THR A 36 -7.26 -10.08 -4.04
N LEU A 37 -5.94 -10.31 -4.06
CA LEU A 37 -5.33 -11.58 -3.65
C LEU A 37 -5.42 -11.79 -2.14
N GLU A 38 -5.16 -10.75 -1.35
CA GLU A 38 -5.20 -10.85 0.12
C GLU A 38 -6.64 -10.99 0.65
N HIS A 39 -7.62 -10.32 0.03
CA HIS A 39 -9.05 -10.54 0.34
C HIS A 39 -9.45 -12.01 0.16
N LYS A 40 -8.96 -12.68 -0.88
CA LYS A 40 -9.23 -14.12 -1.10
C LYS A 40 -8.53 -15.04 -0.10
N ARG A 41 -7.48 -14.57 0.57
CA ARG A 41 -6.69 -15.35 1.54
C ARG A 41 -7.21 -15.24 2.97
N ASN A 42 -8.30 -14.52 3.21
CA ASN A 42 -8.89 -14.30 4.53
C ASN A 42 -7.88 -13.72 5.54
N ARG A 43 -6.87 -12.99 5.04
CA ARG A 43 -5.84 -12.37 5.86
C ARG A 43 -6.33 -10.99 6.27
N LEU A 44 -6.19 -10.68 7.56
CA LEU A 44 -6.52 -9.40 8.18
C LEU A 44 -5.47 -8.34 7.84
N ILE A 45 -5.13 -8.21 6.55
CA ILE A 45 -4.14 -7.24 6.06
C ILE A 45 -4.88 -6.01 5.55
N GLU A 46 -4.57 -4.88 6.16
CA GLU A 46 -5.06 -3.56 5.75
C GLU A 46 -3.95 -2.80 5.02
N VAL A 47 -4.34 -2.02 4.00
CA VAL A 47 -3.43 -1.17 3.23
C VAL A 47 -3.75 0.29 3.56
N VAL A 48 -2.76 1.02 4.09
CA VAL A 48 -2.86 2.45 4.32
C VAL A 48 -1.94 3.18 3.34
N PHE A 49 -2.52 3.99 2.45
CA PHE A 49 -1.74 4.81 1.54
C PHE A 49 -1.09 5.96 2.29
N ILE A 50 0.19 6.21 2.00
CA ILE A 50 0.97 7.30 2.60
C ILE A 50 1.15 8.35 1.52
N ASP A 51 0.68 9.56 1.79
CA ASP A 51 0.99 10.71 0.96
C ASP A 51 2.45 11.15 1.22
N ASP A 52 3.16 11.51 0.16
CA ASP A 52 4.60 11.89 0.22
C ASP A 52 4.87 13.13 1.12
N LYS A 53 3.84 13.76 1.69
CA LYS A 53 3.95 14.89 2.63
C LYS A 53 4.04 14.51 4.10
N GLU A 54 3.76 13.25 4.46
CA GLU A 54 3.76 12.79 5.87
C GLU A 54 5.05 12.07 6.29
N GLU A 55 6.06 11.99 5.40
CA GLU A 55 7.29 11.21 5.64
C GLU A 55 8.20 11.81 6.72
N GLU A 56 7.96 13.04 7.18
CA GLU A 56 8.84 13.77 8.12
C GLU A 56 8.59 13.49 9.62
N HIS A 57 7.54 12.76 10.01
CA HIS A 57 7.12 12.73 11.43
C HIS A 57 7.51 11.49 12.24
N TYR A 58 8.19 10.51 11.63
CA TYR A 58 8.67 9.29 12.33
C TYR A 58 10.09 8.92 11.88
N GLY A 59 11.01 9.87 11.97
CA GLY A 59 12.46 9.65 11.96
C GLY A 59 13.01 9.46 13.35
#